data_AF-U7P6B4-F1
#
_entry.id   AF-U7P6B4-F1
#
_cell.length_a   1.000
_cell.length_b   1.000
_cell.length_c   1.000
_cell.angle_alpha   90.00
_cell.angle_beta   90.00
_cell.angle_gamma   90.00
#
_symmetry.space_group_name_H-M   'P 1'
#
loop_
_entity.id
_entity.type
_entity.pdbx_description
1 polymer ?
#
loop_
_entity_poly.entity_id
_entity_poly.type
_entity_poly.pdbx_seq_one_letter_code
_entity_poly.pdbx_strand_id
1 'polypeptide(L)'
;MTELGLIALLALLAARVLTLSRTESFVPAGAAGADPQADNSGSSARRVASSGNEARRYKGMTAPDRTELFTQLHILAGLQERDCRVKGLVLSESPEAVRTYAAAWLYGASCALSPKPVRHSEALAGMVAGIVSRKTGIRQPEALQAISTLTGSSVLMACYRAGLEGAEFWQANHYVPANSSLYEAVTSNAFI
;
A
#
# COMPACT_ATOMS: atom_id res chain seq x y z
N MET A 1 30.41 -27.63 -2.06
CA MET A 1 29.55 -27.07 -0.98
C MET A 1 28.35 -26.27 -1.50
N THR A 2 28.31 -25.86 -2.77
CA THR A 2 27.19 -25.10 -3.37
C THR A 2 25.99 -25.95 -3.78
N GLU A 3 26.21 -27.22 -4.15
CA GLU A 3 25.14 -28.14 -4.60
C GLU A 3 24.16 -28.50 -3.48
N LEU A 4 24.65 -28.65 -2.24
CA LEU A 4 23.81 -28.90 -1.06
C LEU A 4 22.86 -27.73 -0.77
N GLY A 5 23.32 -26.49 -1.00
CA GLY A 5 22.50 -25.29 -0.82
C GLY A 5 21.39 -25.18 -1.87
N LEU A 6 21.69 -25.55 -3.12
CA LEU A 6 20.71 -25.53 -4.21
C LEU A 6 19.60 -26.57 -3.97
N ILE A 7 19.97 -27.77 -3.53
CA ILE A 7 19.02 -28.85 -3.22
C ILE A 7 18.12 -28.45 -2.04
N ALA A 8 18.68 -27.82 -1.00
CA ALA A 8 17.90 -27.32 0.13
C ALA A 8 16.89 -26.25 -0.29
N LEU A 9 17.29 -25.30 -1.14
CA LEU A 9 16.40 -24.25 -1.66
C LEU A 9 15.28 -24.83 -2.54
N LEU A 10 15.59 -25.80 -3.41
CA LEU A 10 14.61 -26.48 -4.25
C LEU A 10 13.59 -27.27 -3.41
N ALA A 11 14.04 -27.96 -2.36
CA ALA A 11 13.17 -28.67 -1.45
C ALA A 11 12.24 -27.71 -0.68
N LEU A 12 12.77 -26.56 -0.24
CA LEU A 12 12.00 -25.53 0.46
C LEU A 12 10.94 -24.90 -0.45
N LEU A 13 11.28 -24.68 -1.72
CA LEU A 13 10.37 -24.15 -2.72
C LEU A 13 9.26 -25.16 -3.05
N ALA A 14 9.60 -26.43 -3.25
CA ALA A 14 8.63 -27.51 -3.46
C ALA A 14 7.67 -27.67 -2.28
N ALA A 15 8.17 -27.59 -1.04
CA ALA A 15 7.36 -27.67 0.17
C ALA A 15 6.35 -26.50 0.27
N ARG A 16 6.77 -25.28 -0.11
CA ARG A 16 5.87 -24.11 -0.13
C ARG A 16 4.77 -24.26 -1.17
N VAL A 17 5.11 -24.70 -2.38
CA VAL A 17 4.13 -24.93 -3.47
C VAL A 17 3.11 -26.00 -3.09
N LEU A 18 3.54 -27.11 -2.48
CA LEU A 18 2.64 -28.18 -2.04
C LEU A 18 1.71 -27.76 -0.89
N THR A 19 2.20 -26.90 0.02
CA THR A 19 1.36 -26.35 1.09
C THR A 19 0.32 -25.39 0.52
N LEU A 20 0.71 -24.54 -0.43
CA LEU A 20 -0.18 -23.62 -1.14
C LEU A 20 -1.27 -24.35 -1.93
N SER A 21 -0.90 -25.42 -2.66
CA SER A 21 -1.86 -26.20 -3.45
C SER A 21 -2.83 -27.00 -2.57
N ARG A 22 -2.43 -27.39 -1.36
CA ARG A 22 -3.34 -28.08 -0.40
C ARG A 22 -4.30 -27.12 0.29
N THR A 23 -3.95 -25.84 0.42
CA THR A 23 -4.87 -24.82 0.95
C THR A 23 -5.91 -24.34 -0.06
N GLU A 24 -5.77 -24.68 -1.34
CA GLU A 24 -6.78 -24.41 -2.39
C GLU A 24 -7.73 -25.58 -2.66
N SER A 25 -7.87 -26.53 -1.72
CA SER A 25 -8.89 -27.58 -1.81
C SER A 25 -10.29 -26.99 -1.57
N PHE A 26 -10.95 -26.59 -2.67
CA PHE A 26 -12.39 -26.66 -2.95
C PHE A 26 -13.32 -26.52 -1.73
N VAL A 27 -13.90 -25.33 -1.56
CA VAL A 27 -15.21 -25.18 -0.92
C VAL A 27 -16.26 -25.31 -2.03
N PRO A 28 -17.06 -26.39 -2.11
CA PRO A 28 -18.20 -26.42 -3.01
C PRO A 28 -19.31 -25.55 -2.42
N ALA A 29 -19.76 -24.58 -3.21
CA ALA A 29 -20.98 -23.83 -2.94
C ALA A 29 -22.19 -24.67 -3.37
N GLY A 30 -23.13 -24.88 -2.43
CA GLY A 30 -24.52 -25.23 -2.73
C GLY A 30 -24.95 -26.65 -2.36
N ALA A 31 -25.68 -26.78 -1.25
CA ALA A 31 -26.83 -27.68 -1.11
C ALA A 31 -27.72 -27.20 0.04
N ALA A 32 -29.02 -27.15 -0.25
CA ALA A 32 -30.08 -26.55 0.54
C ALA A 32 -30.53 -27.37 1.76
N GLY A 33 -31.23 -26.72 2.68
CA GLY A 33 -32.37 -27.33 3.36
C GLY A 33 -32.37 -27.29 4.90
N ALA A 34 -33.48 -26.78 5.43
CA ALA A 34 -34.04 -27.00 6.77
C ALA A 34 -33.53 -26.14 7.95
N ASP A 35 -34.26 -25.04 8.20
CA ASP A 35 -34.74 -24.70 9.55
C ASP A 35 -35.79 -25.76 10.00
N PRO A 36 -36.12 -25.94 11.29
CA PRO A 36 -36.01 -24.95 12.38
C PRO A 36 -35.41 -25.52 13.69
N GLN A 37 -35.11 -24.64 14.64
CA GLN A 37 -35.66 -24.65 16.02
C GLN A 37 -34.75 -23.92 17.02
N ALA A 38 -35.38 -23.07 17.82
CA ALA A 38 -34.82 -22.30 18.92
C ALA A 38 -34.32 -23.21 20.06
N ASP A 39 -33.17 -22.86 20.66
CA ASP A 39 -33.08 -22.63 22.11
C ASP A 39 -31.69 -22.15 22.58
N ASN A 40 -31.76 -21.09 23.40
CA ASN A 40 -30.95 -20.74 24.58
C ASN A 40 -29.40 -20.83 24.67
N SER A 41 -28.87 -19.68 25.11
CA SER A 41 -27.79 -19.49 26.10
C SER A 41 -26.32 -19.72 25.71
N GLY A 42 -25.54 -18.64 25.86
CA GLY A 42 -24.23 -18.71 26.53
C GLY A 42 -22.96 -18.53 25.68
N SER A 43 -22.36 -17.35 25.83
CA SER A 43 -20.91 -17.11 25.92
C SER A 43 -19.96 -17.38 24.73
N SER A 44 -19.40 -16.27 24.23
CA SER A 44 -17.98 -16.07 23.90
C SER A 44 -17.32 -16.92 22.80
N ALA A 45 -17.24 -16.34 21.59
CA ALA A 45 -15.99 -16.23 20.84
C ALA A 45 -16.18 -15.27 19.66
N ARG A 46 -15.61 -14.07 19.81
CA ARG A 46 -15.48 -13.02 18.80
C ARG A 46 -14.67 -13.54 17.60
N ARG A 47 -15.33 -14.16 16.61
CA ARG A 47 -14.74 -14.36 15.28
C ARG A 47 -14.92 -13.08 14.48
N VAL A 48 -13.79 -12.39 14.33
CA VAL A 48 -13.62 -11.21 13.49
C VAL A 48 -13.94 -11.60 12.04
N ALA A 49 -15.18 -11.37 11.64
CA ALA A 49 -15.58 -11.33 10.24
C ALA A 49 -15.11 -10.00 9.62
N SER A 50 -13.80 -9.84 9.42
CA SER A 50 -13.19 -8.69 8.74
C SER A 50 -13.06 -8.89 7.22
N SER A 51 -13.95 -9.67 6.60
CA SER A 51 -13.90 -9.92 5.15
C SER A 51 -14.97 -9.13 4.37
N GLY A 52 -16.10 -8.77 5.00
CA GLY A 52 -17.21 -8.11 4.31
C GLY A 52 -17.08 -6.58 4.14
N ASN A 53 -16.26 -5.93 4.96
CA ASN A 53 -16.23 -4.45 5.01
C ASN A 53 -15.19 -3.83 4.06
N GLU A 54 -14.19 -4.59 3.61
CA GLU A 54 -13.23 -4.13 2.61
C GLU A 54 -13.87 -4.01 1.23
N ALA A 55 -14.75 -4.93 0.85
CA ALA A 55 -15.41 -4.92 -0.45
C ALA A 55 -16.28 -3.68 -0.68
N ARG A 56 -16.84 -3.09 0.40
CA ARG A 56 -17.61 -1.84 0.33
C ARG A 56 -16.75 -0.58 0.22
N ARG A 57 -15.50 -0.61 0.69
CA ARG A 57 -14.60 0.55 0.68
C ARG A 57 -14.07 0.90 -0.71
N TYR A 58 -14.02 -0.06 -1.64
CA TYR A 58 -13.48 0.13 -3.00
C TYR A 58 -14.56 0.02 -4.08
N LYS A 59 -15.73 0.65 -3.87
CA LYS A 59 -16.84 0.67 -4.84
C LYS A 59 -16.42 1.45 -6.10
N GLY A 60 -15.69 0.80 -7.01
CA GLY A 60 -15.20 1.40 -8.25
C GLY A 60 -13.96 0.73 -8.86
N MET A 61 -13.28 -0.17 -8.14
CA MET A 61 -12.09 -0.87 -8.64
C MET A 61 -12.29 -2.38 -8.56
N THR A 62 -11.93 -3.12 -9.61
CA THR A 62 -12.00 -4.58 -9.55
C THR A 62 -10.84 -5.12 -8.71
N ALA A 63 -10.97 -6.34 -8.17
CA ALA A 63 -9.92 -7.00 -7.39
C ALA A 63 -8.55 -7.08 -8.13
N PRO A 64 -8.48 -7.42 -9.44
CA PRO A 64 -7.21 -7.39 -10.17
C PRO A 64 -6.62 -5.97 -10.25
N ASP A 65 -7.43 -4.95 -10.56
CA ASP A 65 -6.98 -3.55 -10.63
C ASP A 65 -6.39 -3.06 -9.29
N ARG A 66 -7.00 -3.47 -8.17
CA ARG A 66 -6.51 -3.14 -6.82
C ARG A 66 -5.13 -3.74 -6.57
N THR A 67 -4.91 -4.98 -7.01
CA THR A 67 -3.64 -5.70 -6.82
C THR A 67 -2.54 -5.09 -7.68
N GLU A 68 -2.88 -4.70 -8.92
CA GLU A 68 -1.97 -3.99 -9.80
C GLU A 68 -1.57 -2.64 -9.20
N LEU A 69 -2.53 -1.80 -8.81
CA LEU A 69 -2.26 -0.51 -8.18
C LEU A 69 -1.38 -0.66 -6.93
N PHE A 70 -1.71 -1.61 -6.07
CA PHE A 70 -0.92 -1.89 -4.86
C PHE A 70 0.53 -2.25 -5.20
N THR A 71 0.73 -3.04 -6.26
CA THR A 71 2.05 -3.46 -6.74
C THR A 71 2.82 -2.27 -7.30
N GLN A 72 2.20 -1.47 -8.17
CA GLN A 72 2.79 -0.25 -8.74
C GLN A 72 3.22 0.74 -7.64
N LEU A 73 2.37 0.93 -6.62
CA LEU A 73 2.69 1.79 -5.49
C LEU A 73 3.83 1.26 -4.63
N HIS A 74 3.96 -0.06 -4.44
CA HIS A 74 5.12 -0.63 -3.74
C HIS A 74 6.41 -0.43 -4.53
N ILE A 75 6.37 -0.56 -5.86
CA ILE A 75 7.52 -0.32 -6.72
C ILE A 75 7.96 1.14 -6.64
N LEU A 76 7.03 2.09 -6.80
CA LEU A 76 7.32 3.51 -6.69
C LEU A 76 7.86 3.88 -5.30
N ALA A 77 7.22 3.39 -4.23
CA ALA A 77 7.69 3.63 -2.87
C ALA A 77 9.11 3.09 -2.65
N GLY A 78 9.43 1.91 -3.17
CA GLY A 78 10.77 1.33 -3.10
C GLY A 78 11.80 2.10 -3.92
N LEU A 79 11.42 2.61 -5.10
CA LEU A 79 12.28 3.44 -5.93
C LEU A 79 12.62 4.75 -5.22
N GLN A 80 11.62 5.45 -4.67
CA GLN A 80 11.83 6.70 -3.95
C GLN A 80 12.59 6.50 -2.64
N GLU A 81 12.30 5.45 -1.88
CA GLU A 81 13.05 5.08 -0.67
C GLU A 81 14.55 4.90 -0.99
N ARG A 82 14.86 4.21 -2.09
CA ARG A 82 16.25 4.03 -2.54
C ARG A 82 16.88 5.35 -2.97
N ASP A 83 16.18 6.18 -3.76
CA ASP A 83 16.70 7.48 -4.21
C ASP A 83 17.03 8.39 -3.02
N CYS A 84 16.09 8.51 -2.08
CA CYS A 84 16.31 9.25 -0.83
C CYS A 84 17.55 8.72 -0.08
N ARG A 85 17.65 7.40 0.10
CA ARG A 85 18.78 6.79 0.81
C ARG A 85 20.13 7.04 0.14
N VAL A 86 20.21 6.93 -1.20
CA VAL A 86 21.44 7.20 -1.96
C VAL A 86 21.88 8.66 -1.80
N LYS A 87 20.93 9.59 -1.65
CA LYS A 87 21.18 11.02 -1.43
C LYS A 87 21.27 11.40 0.06
N GLY A 88 21.38 10.42 0.96
CA GLY A 88 21.59 10.65 2.40
C GLY A 88 20.33 10.89 3.23
N LEU A 89 19.13 10.72 2.66
CA LEU A 89 17.85 10.84 3.37
C LEU A 89 17.28 9.46 3.70
N VAL A 90 17.47 9.01 4.95
CA VAL A 90 16.93 7.73 5.45
C VAL A 90 15.53 7.97 6.02
N LEU A 91 14.48 7.65 5.26
CA LEU A 91 13.09 7.96 5.62
C LEU A 91 12.65 7.37 6.97
N SER A 92 13.13 6.17 7.33
CA SER A 92 12.78 5.51 8.60
C SER A 92 13.35 6.20 9.84
N GLU A 93 14.48 6.88 9.68
CA GLU A 93 15.20 7.60 10.74
C GLU A 93 14.91 9.10 10.72
N SER A 94 14.17 9.55 9.72
CA SER A 94 13.84 10.96 9.52
C SER A 94 12.78 11.45 10.51
N PRO A 95 12.74 12.77 10.81
CA PRO A 95 11.68 13.38 11.59
C PRO A 95 10.29 13.03 11.04
N GLU A 96 9.29 13.01 11.91
CA GLU A 96 7.92 12.68 11.53
C GLU A 96 7.39 13.56 10.38
N ALA A 97 7.75 14.84 10.35
CA ALA A 97 7.39 15.75 9.25
C ALA A 97 7.89 15.26 7.88
N VAL A 98 9.12 14.73 7.79
CA VAL A 98 9.63 14.20 6.52
C VAL A 98 8.87 12.93 6.11
N ARG A 99 8.49 12.11 7.09
CA ARG A 99 7.70 10.91 6.85
C ARG A 99 6.26 11.24 6.42
N THR A 100 5.69 12.36 6.90
CA THR A 100 4.40 12.85 6.42
C THR A 100 4.49 13.40 4.99
N TYR A 101 5.62 14.01 4.60
CA TYR A 101 5.88 14.40 3.21
C TYR A 101 5.97 13.20 2.28
N ALA A 102 6.60 12.11 2.71
CA ALA A 102 6.60 10.85 1.98
C ALA A 102 5.18 10.27 1.80
N ALA A 103 4.32 10.43 2.82
CA ALA A 103 2.91 10.05 2.72
C ALA A 103 2.16 10.89 1.66
N ALA A 104 2.36 12.21 1.68
CA ALA A 104 1.76 13.12 0.71
C ALA A 104 2.22 12.81 -0.73
N TRP A 105 3.51 12.56 -0.93
CA TRP A 105 4.06 12.18 -2.24
C TRP A 105 3.45 10.87 -2.75
N LEU A 106 3.43 9.81 -1.93
CA LEU A 106 2.86 8.54 -2.37
C LEU A 106 1.34 8.62 -2.59
N TYR A 107 0.66 9.50 -1.88
CA TYR A 107 -0.76 9.78 -2.12
C TYR A 107 -0.99 10.51 -3.46
N GLY A 108 -0.12 11.45 -3.83
CA GLY A 108 -0.12 12.03 -5.17
C GLY A 108 0.06 10.99 -6.26
N ALA A 109 1.04 10.10 -6.07
CA ALA A 109 1.30 9.00 -6.97
C ALA A 109 0.09 8.06 -7.10
N SER A 110 -0.57 7.72 -6.00
CA SER A 110 -1.75 6.86 -6.03
C SER A 110 -2.93 7.49 -6.75
N CYS A 111 -3.12 8.81 -6.62
CA CYS A 111 -4.12 9.53 -7.39
C CYS A 111 -3.83 9.52 -8.90
N ALA A 112 -2.57 9.66 -9.31
CA ALA A 112 -2.18 9.56 -10.72
C ALA A 112 -2.48 8.18 -11.31
N LEU A 113 -2.09 7.12 -10.60
CA LEU A 113 -2.24 5.73 -11.04
C LEU A 113 -3.69 5.22 -10.98
N SER A 114 -4.58 5.92 -10.26
CA SER A 114 -5.96 5.48 -10.06
C SER A 114 -6.94 6.15 -11.04
N PRO A 115 -8.00 5.43 -11.45
CA PRO A 115 -9.12 6.02 -12.18
C PRO A 115 -9.74 7.22 -11.44
N LYS A 116 -10.20 8.24 -12.17
CA LYS A 116 -10.78 9.46 -11.58
C LYS A 116 -11.84 9.23 -10.48
N PRO A 117 -12.78 8.27 -10.61
CA PRO A 117 -13.83 8.08 -9.60
C PRO A 117 -13.33 7.61 -8.23
N VAL A 118 -12.15 6.99 -8.17
CA VAL A 118 -11.58 6.44 -6.92
C VAL A 118 -10.47 7.32 -6.34
N ARG A 119 -10.04 8.36 -7.08
CA ARG A 119 -9.11 9.37 -6.56
C ARG A 119 -9.72 10.02 -5.32
N HIS A 120 -8.89 10.29 -4.34
CA HIS A 120 -9.29 10.86 -3.06
C HIS A 120 -10.27 10.04 -2.22
N SER A 121 -10.51 8.77 -2.56
CA SER A 121 -11.29 7.88 -1.69
C SER A 121 -10.52 7.54 -0.41
N GLU A 122 -11.26 7.36 0.70
CA GLU A 122 -10.67 6.91 1.96
C GLU A 122 -9.95 5.58 1.84
N ALA A 123 -10.43 4.72 0.94
CA ALA A 123 -9.85 3.41 0.69
C ALA A 123 -8.46 3.52 0.04
N LEU A 124 -8.31 4.43 -0.93
CA LEU A 124 -7.02 4.75 -1.53
C LEU A 124 -6.05 5.36 -0.50
N ALA A 125 -6.54 6.31 0.31
CA ALA A 125 -5.74 6.90 1.38
C ALA A 125 -5.29 5.85 2.41
N GLY A 126 -6.18 4.92 2.79
CA GLY A 126 -5.87 3.81 3.70
C GLY A 126 -4.83 2.84 3.15
N MET A 127 -4.90 2.53 1.85
CA MET A 127 -3.89 1.73 1.17
C MET A 127 -2.53 2.43 1.23
N VAL A 128 -2.45 3.69 0.81
CA VAL A 128 -1.21 4.49 0.83
C VAL A 128 -0.63 4.57 2.23
N ALA A 129 -1.45 4.91 3.24
CA ALA A 129 -1.02 4.99 4.62
C ALA A 129 -0.41 3.67 5.12
N GLY A 130 -0.99 2.53 4.72
CA GLY A 130 -0.43 1.21 5.03
C GLY A 130 0.94 0.94 4.38
N ILE A 131 1.12 1.37 3.12
CA ILE A 131 2.41 1.24 2.42
C ILE A 131 3.48 2.11 3.08
N VAL A 132 3.16 3.40 3.28
CA VAL A 132 4.10 4.38 3.84
C VAL A 132 4.47 4.01 5.27
N SER A 133 3.51 3.51 6.06
CA SER A 133 3.78 3.06 7.43
C SER A 133 4.83 1.95 7.47
N ARG A 134 4.72 0.96 6.59
CA ARG A 134 5.73 -0.12 6.49
C ARG A 134 7.09 0.36 5.98
N LYS A 135 7.10 1.39 5.12
CA LYS A 135 8.31 1.89 4.45
C LYS A 135 9.10 2.91 5.27
N THR A 136 8.41 3.72 6.06
CA THR A 136 9.00 4.87 6.77
C THR A 136 8.86 4.77 8.28
N GLY A 137 8.09 3.81 8.79
CA GLY A 137 7.83 3.69 10.23
C GLY A 137 6.92 4.77 10.82
N ILE A 138 6.31 5.65 10.00
CA ILE A 138 5.21 6.49 10.46
C ILE A 138 4.03 5.60 10.86
N ARG A 139 3.25 5.95 11.88
CA ARG A 139 2.05 5.18 12.19
C ARG A 139 0.94 5.54 11.19
N GLN A 140 0.07 4.58 10.93
CA GLN A 140 -0.95 4.69 9.90
C GLN A 140 -1.93 5.87 10.13
N PRO A 141 -2.36 6.17 11.37
CA PRO A 141 -3.21 7.32 11.65
C PRO A 141 -2.57 8.67 11.28
N GLU A 142 -1.26 8.84 11.51
CA GLU A 142 -0.57 10.10 11.19
C GLU A 142 -0.43 10.26 9.67
N ALA A 143 -0.17 9.16 8.95
CA ALA A 143 -0.16 9.20 7.49
C ALA A 143 -1.56 9.57 6.93
N LEU A 144 -2.63 9.02 7.51
CA LEU A 144 -4.00 9.40 7.14
C LEU A 144 -4.31 10.86 7.48
N GLN A 145 -3.85 11.35 8.63
CA GLN A 145 -4.01 12.74 9.02
C GLN A 145 -3.28 13.68 8.06
N ALA A 146 -2.03 13.36 7.68
CA ALA A 146 -1.28 14.14 6.70
C ALA A 146 -1.98 14.20 5.34
N ILE A 147 -2.63 13.10 4.93
CA ILE A 147 -3.43 13.04 3.69
C ILE A 147 -4.70 13.90 3.81
N SER A 148 -5.39 13.87 4.95
CA SER A 148 -6.63 14.64 5.13
C SER A 148 -6.39 16.14 5.31
N THR A 149 -5.23 16.53 5.85
CA THR A 149 -4.83 17.94 6.03
C THR A 149 -3.90 18.45 4.94
N LEU A 150 -3.79 17.74 3.80
CA LEU A 150 -2.89 18.04 2.70
C LEU A 150 -2.91 19.51 2.29
N THR A 151 -4.10 20.07 2.13
CA THR A 151 -4.32 21.46 1.68
C THR A 151 -3.94 22.52 2.72
N GLY A 152 -3.73 22.12 3.97
CA GLY A 152 -3.30 22.99 5.06
C GLY A 152 -1.79 23.28 5.08
N SER A 153 -1.01 22.64 4.21
CA SER A 153 0.45 22.85 4.12
C SER A 153 0.90 22.95 2.66
N SER A 154 1.63 24.03 2.34
CA SER A 154 2.25 24.19 1.03
C SER A 154 3.26 23.08 0.72
N VAL A 155 3.99 22.60 1.72
CA VAL A 155 4.99 21.52 1.57
C VAL A 155 4.31 20.17 1.28
N LEU A 156 3.22 19.84 1.99
CA LEU A 156 2.45 18.63 1.68
C LEU A 156 1.85 18.70 0.27
N MET A 157 1.32 19.86 -0.14
CA MET A 157 0.82 20.08 -1.49
C MET A 157 1.91 19.96 -2.56
N ALA A 158 3.11 20.48 -2.30
CA ALA A 158 4.24 20.37 -3.21
C ALA A 158 4.67 18.91 -3.38
N CYS A 159 4.79 18.17 -2.26
CA CYS A 159 5.10 16.74 -2.29
C CYS A 159 4.02 15.93 -3.02
N TYR A 160 2.75 16.23 -2.80
CA TYR A 160 1.64 15.62 -3.52
C TYR A 160 1.72 15.85 -5.03
N ARG A 161 1.97 17.09 -5.47
CA ARG A 161 2.11 17.41 -6.90
C ARG A 161 3.28 16.68 -7.53
N ALA A 162 4.43 16.69 -6.87
CA ALA A 162 5.61 15.94 -7.31
C ALA A 162 5.32 14.44 -7.43
N GLY A 163 4.58 13.86 -6.48
CA GLY A 163 4.16 12.47 -6.55
C GLY A 163 3.21 12.17 -7.70
N LEU A 164 2.26 13.07 -7.98
CA LEU A 164 1.33 12.96 -9.10
C LEU A 164 2.09 12.99 -10.43
N GLU A 165 2.90 14.02 -10.67
CA GLU A 165 3.70 14.19 -11.90
C GLU A 165 4.72 13.05 -12.07
N GLY A 166 5.38 12.66 -10.98
CA GLY A 166 6.37 11.58 -10.97
C GLY A 166 5.76 10.23 -11.33
N ALA A 167 4.55 9.94 -10.86
CA ALA A 167 3.85 8.70 -11.19
C ALA A 167 3.30 8.70 -12.62
N GLU A 168 2.76 9.82 -13.11
CA GLU A 168 2.34 9.97 -14.52
C GLU A 168 3.52 9.73 -15.47
N PHE A 169 4.67 10.33 -15.17
CA PHE A 169 5.88 10.12 -15.94
C PHE A 169 6.37 8.67 -15.87
N TRP A 170 6.34 8.06 -14.68
CA TRP A 170 6.74 6.67 -14.46
C TRP A 170 5.87 5.67 -15.21
N GLN A 171 4.56 5.89 -15.35
CA GLN A 171 3.69 5.01 -16.14
C GLN A 171 4.16 4.87 -17.59
N ALA A 172 4.69 5.94 -18.18
CA ALA A 172 5.16 5.94 -19.56
C ALA A 172 6.64 5.55 -19.72
N ASN A 173 7.48 5.82 -18.72
CA ASN A 173 8.95 5.74 -18.87
C ASN A 173 9.64 4.81 -17.87
N HIS A 174 8.92 4.28 -16.88
CA HIS A 174 9.42 3.39 -15.83
C HIS A 174 10.54 3.96 -14.94
N TYR A 175 10.73 5.28 -14.93
CA TYR A 175 11.53 6.00 -13.94
C TYR A 175 10.80 7.26 -13.47
N VAL A 176 11.22 7.80 -12.32
CA VAL A 176 10.72 9.08 -11.80
C VAL A 176 11.77 10.15 -12.06
N PRO A 177 11.43 11.27 -12.70
CA PRO A 177 12.39 12.33 -13.01
C PRO A 177 12.82 13.06 -11.73
N ALA A 178 14.03 13.61 -11.73
CA ALA A 178 14.64 14.17 -10.52
C ALA A 178 13.81 15.32 -9.90
N ASN A 179 13.25 16.18 -10.74
CA ASN A 179 12.40 17.32 -10.33
C ASN A 179 11.08 16.91 -9.66
N SER A 180 10.61 15.68 -9.90
CA SER A 180 9.40 15.13 -9.29
C SER A 180 9.72 14.05 -8.24
N SER A 181 11.00 13.83 -7.93
CA SER A 181 11.43 12.87 -6.91
C SER A 181 11.03 13.32 -5.51
N LEU A 182 10.80 12.36 -4.61
CA LEU A 182 10.48 12.63 -3.21
C LEU A 182 11.60 13.41 -2.54
N TYR A 183 12.86 13.04 -2.80
CA TYR A 183 14.01 13.74 -2.23
C TYR A 183 13.97 15.23 -2.59
N GLU A 184 13.86 15.54 -3.89
CA GLU A 184 13.83 16.92 -4.38
C GLU A 184 12.63 17.69 -3.83
N ALA A 185 11.45 17.07 -3.82
CA ALA A 185 10.25 17.71 -3.28
C ALA A 185 10.40 18.07 -1.79
N VAL A 186 11.02 17.20 -0.99
CA VAL A 186 11.30 17.47 0.42
C VAL A 186 12.37 18.55 0.56
N THR A 187 13.50 18.42 -0.12
CA THR A 187 14.64 19.34 0.08
C THR A 187 14.34 20.75 -0.40
N SER A 188 13.57 20.89 -1.48
CA SER A 188 13.29 22.17 -2.11
C SER A 188 12.10 22.91 -1.50
N ASN A 189 11.37 22.30 -0.55
CA ASN A 189 10.20 22.93 0.08
C ASN A 189 10.22 22.91 1.61
N ALA A 190 10.92 21.97 2.25
CA ALA A 190 10.90 21.83 3.71
C ALA A 190 12.06 22.57 4.42
N PHE A 191 13.08 23.01 3.68
CA PHE A 191 14.26 23.69 4.23
C PHE A 191 14.35 25.18 3.84
N ILE A 192 13.24 25.76 3.37
CA ILE A 192 13.07 27.21 3.12
C ILE A 192 12.26 27.80 4.27
#